data_AF-A0A533V581-F1
#
_entry.id   AF-A0A533V581-F1
#
_cell.length_a   1.000
_cell.length_b   1.000
_cell.length_c   1.000
_cell.angle_alpha   90.00
_cell.angle_beta   90.00
_cell.angle_gamma   90.00
#
_symmetry.space_group_name_H-M   'P 1'
#
loop_
_entity.id
_entity.type
_entity.pdbx_description
1 polymer ?
#
loop_
_entity_poly.entity_id
_entity_poly.type
_entity_poly.pdbx_seq_one_letter_code
_entity_poly.pdbx_strand_id
1 'polypeptide(L)' 'MPVFLDVHKVPFAEQHLKELCSLPRDEFGVSHVNLFYNKDADVCFCLLDAPDKESVEKHHTK' A
#
# COMPACT_ATOMS: atom_id res chain seq x y z
N MET A 1 2.36 -5.57 -13.29
CA MET A 1 1.03 -5.13 -13.79
C MET A 1 1.06 -3.60 -13.82
N PRO A 2 -0.05 -2.85 -14.03
CA PRO A 2 -0.02 -1.42 -13.76
C PRO A 2 0.45 -1.14 -12.32
N VAL A 3 1.07 0.03 -12.14
CA VAL A 3 1.51 0.50 -10.83
C VAL A 3 0.61 1.64 -10.41
N PHE A 4 0.06 1.54 -9.21
CA PHE A 4 -0.84 2.51 -8.61
C PHE A 4 -0.15 3.22 -7.45
N LEU A 5 -0.49 4.49 -7.26
CA LEU A 5 -0.09 5.28 -6.11
C LEU A 5 -1.35 5.67 -5.35
N ASP A 6 -1.41 5.32 -4.07
CA ASP A 6 -2.44 5.78 -3.16
C ASP A 6 -1.83 6.57 -1.99
N VAL A 7 -2.71 7.20 -1.20
CA VAL A 7 -2.32 8.08 -0.10
C VAL A 7 -3.21 7.85 1.10
N HIS A 8 -2.60 7.76 2.27
CA HIS A 8 -3.25 7.48 3.53
C HIS A 8 -2.87 8.53 4.57
N LYS A 9 -3.88 9.03 5.29
CA LYS A 9 -3.72 9.79 6.54
C LYS A 9 -4.22 8.94 7.68
N VAL A 10 -3.43 7.95 8.08
CA VAL A 10 -3.73 7.09 9.23
C VAL A 10 -2.44 6.91 10.04
N PRO A 11 -2.55 6.78 11.37
CA PRO A 11 -1.37 6.56 12.20
C PRO A 11 -0.79 5.18 11.88
N PHE A 12 0.40 5.16 11.28
CA PHE A 12 1.11 3.92 11.02
C PHE A 12 2.13 3.65 12.13
N ALA A 13 2.11 2.43 12.67
CA ALA A 13 3.25 1.92 13.42
C ALA A 13 4.39 1.65 12.43
N GLU A 14 5.56 2.29 12.60
CA GLU A 14 6.70 2.17 11.67
C GLU A 14 7.10 0.71 11.42
N GLN A 15 6.92 -0.16 12.42
CA GLN A 15 7.21 -1.58 12.33
C GLN A 15 6.31 -2.32 11.32
N HIS A 16 5.01 -1.99 11.26
CA HIS A 16 4.11 -2.58 10.27
C HIS A 16 4.49 -2.17 8.84
N LEU A 17 4.90 -0.92 8.63
CA LEU A 17 5.25 -0.43 7.29
C LEU A 17 6.42 -1.19 6.66
N LYS A 18 7.39 -1.63 7.46
CA LYS A 18 8.59 -2.35 6.97
C LYS A 18 8.28 -3.75 6.46
N GLU A 19 7.23 -4.37 6.95
CA GLU A 19 6.87 -5.74 6.60
C GLU A 19 6.00 -5.81 5.33
N LEU A 20 5.25 -4.75 5.02
CA LEU A 20 4.28 -4.73 3.92
C LEU A 20 4.90 -5.05 2.54
N CYS A 21 6.08 -4.52 2.22
CA CYS A 21 6.77 -4.81 0.95
C CYS A 21 7.25 -6.26 0.83
N SER A 22 7.33 -7.00 1.95
CA SER A 22 7.77 -8.40 1.96
C SER A 22 6.61 -9.39 1.83
N LEU A 23 5.37 -8.89 1.93
CA LEU A 23 4.19 -9.74 1.80
C LEU A 23 4.01 -10.20 0.35
N PRO A 24 3.54 -11.44 0.14
CA PRO A 24 3.15 -11.88 -1.18
C PRO A 24 1.94 -11.07 -1.67
N ARG A 25 1.59 -11.25 -2.95
CA ARG A 25 0.32 -10.75 -3.47
C ARG A 25 -0.84 -11.32 -2.66
N ASP A 26 -1.83 -10.49 -2.39
CA ASP A 26 -3.06 -10.88 -1.71
C ASP A 26 -4.06 -11.59 -2.64
N GLU A 27 -5.26 -11.88 -2.12
CA GLU A 27 -6.35 -12.50 -2.88
C GLU A 27 -6.86 -11.66 -4.08
N PHE A 28 -6.57 -10.36 -4.13
CA PHE A 28 -6.95 -9.45 -5.22
C PHE A 28 -5.82 -9.24 -6.24
N GLY A 29 -4.66 -9.88 -6.02
CA GLY A 29 -3.48 -9.77 -6.85
C GLY A 29 -2.61 -8.54 -6.55
N VAL A 30 -2.84 -7.86 -5.43
CA VAL A 30 -2.14 -6.63 -5.04
C VAL A 30 -0.90 -6.95 -4.22
N SER A 31 0.22 -6.31 -4.53
CA SER A 31 1.44 -6.34 -3.71
C SER A 31 2.02 -4.93 -3.53
N HIS A 32 2.56 -4.67 -2.33
CA HIS A 32 3.29 -3.44 -2.05
C HIS A 32 4.68 -3.48 -2.69
N VAL A 33 4.97 -2.53 -3.58
CA VAL A 33 6.28 -2.37 -4.21
C VAL A 33 7.17 -1.48 -3.34
N ASN A 34 6.61 -0.39 -2.82
CA ASN A 34 7.32 0.53 -1.93
C ASN A 34 6.33 1.34 -1.09
N LEU A 35 6.81 1.86 0.04
CA LEU A 35 6.07 2.79 0.88
C LEU A 35 6.95 4.02 1.16
N PHE A 36 6.37 5.20 1.01
CA PHE A 36 7.01 6.46 1.38
C PHE A 36 6.21 7.07 2.54
N TYR A 37 6.87 7.28 3.69
CA TYR A 37 6.22 7.84 4.86
C TYR A 37 6.80 9.22 5.20
N ASN A 38 5.95 10.24 5.12
CA ASN A 38 6.25 11.58 5.60
C ASN A 38 5.87 11.68 7.08
N LYS A 39 6.86 11.58 7.96
CA LYS A 39 6.66 11.60 9.42
C LYS A 39 6.14 12.95 9.93
N ASP A 40 6.55 14.06 9.30
CA ASP A 40 6.17 15.40 9.74
C ASP A 40 4.70 15.70 9.41
N ALA A 41 4.20 15.14 8.30
CA ALA A 41 2.82 15.33 7.84
C ALA A 41 1.87 14.19 8.25
N ASP A 42 2.39 13.10 8.83
CA ASP A 42 1.65 11.86 9.10
C ASP A 42 0.91 11.32 7.86
N VAL A 43 1.63 11.24 6.73
CA VAL A 43 1.10 10.78 5.44
C VAL A 43 1.94 9.63 4.91
N CYS A 44 1.29 8.53 4.54
CA CYS A 44 1.92 7.43 3.83
C CYS A 44 1.44 7.36 2.38
N PHE A 45 2.36 7.09 1.48
CA PHE A 45 2.10 6.81 0.07
C PHE A 45 2.49 5.36 -0.21
N CYS A 46 1.54 4.54 -0.66
CA CYS A 46 1.82 3.16 -1.06
C CYS A 46 1.91 3.08 -2.58
N LEU A 47 3.00 2.48 -3.05
CA LEU A 47 3.18 2.11 -4.44
C LEU A 47 2.79 0.64 -4.60
N LEU A 48 1.74 0.37 -5.37
CA LEU A 48 1.13 -0.95 -5.49
C LEU A 48 1.26 -1.48 -6.91
N ASP A 49 1.66 -2.74 -7.07
CA ASP A 49 1.50 -3.48 -8.32
C ASP A 49 0.19 -4.27 -8.24
N ALA A 50 -0.76 -4.00 -9.14
CA ALA A 50 -2.10 -4.57 -9.10
C ALA A 50 -2.67 -4.77 -10.52
N PRO A 51 -3.66 -5.66 -10.71
CA PRO A 51 -4.32 -5.86 -12.01
C PRO A 51 -5.01 -4.59 -12.53
N ASP A 52 -5.78 -3.92 -11.68
CA ASP A 52 -6.59 -2.75 -11.99
C ASP A 52 -6.91 -1.94 -10.72
N LYS A 53 -7.64 -0.83 -10.90
CA LYS A 53 -8.06 0.07 -9.82
C LYS A 53 -9.04 -0.59 -8.85
N GLU A 54 -9.89 -1.50 -9.33
CA GLU A 54 -10.89 -2.18 -8.49
C GLU A 54 -10.21 -3.15 -7.51
N SER A 55 -9.17 -3.87 -7.94
CA SER A 55 -8.33 -4.68 -7.05
C SER A 55 -7.70 -3.84 -5.92
N VAL A 56 -7.21 -2.63 -6.23
CA VAL A 56 -6.66 -1.70 -5.23
C VAL A 56 -7.73 -1.25 -4.24
N GLU A 57 -8.93 -0.93 -4.72
CA GLU A 57 -10.04 -0.52 -3.85
C GLU A 57 -10.49 -1.66 -2.92
N LYS A 58 -10.56 -2.90 -3.42
CA LYS A 58 -10.88 -4.09 -2.60
C LYS A 58 -9.82 -4.38 -1.54
N HIS A 59 -8.54 -4.25 -1.89
CA HIS A 59 -7.42 -4.40 -0.95
C HIS A 59 -7.57 -3.50 0.30
N HIS A 60 -8.02 -2.26 0.11
CA HIS A 60 -8.17 -1.27 1.19
C HIS A 60 -9.51 -1.29 1.93
N THR A 61 -10.50 -2.03 1.43
CA THR A 61 -11.86 -2.10 2.04
C THR A 61 -12.03 -3.31 2.96
N LYS A 62 -10.99 -4.15 3.10
CA LYS A 62 -11.00 -5.37 3.91
C LYS A 62 -11.00 -5.11 5.41
#